data_AF-A0AAV5YKD4-F1
#
_entry.id   AF-A0AAV5YKD4-F1
#
_cell.length_a   1.000
_cell.length_b   1.000
_cell.length_c   1.000
_cell.angle_alpha   90.00
_cell.angle_beta   90.00
_cell.angle_gamma   90.00
#
_symmetry.space_group_name_H-M   'P 1'
#
loop_
_entity.id
_entity.type
_entity.pdbx_description
1 polymer ?
#
loop_
_entity_poly.entity_id
_entity_poly.type
_entity_poly.pdbx_seq_one_letter_code
_entity_poly.pdbx_strand_id
1 'polypeptide(L)'
;FAPQDKGIYPTMVHAGVYASLLHYFKAVEALKSDDGTKVIAKMKELPTDDPLFGKGSIRIDGRKIHPAYLFEVKKPSESKGPWDYYKLRATIPAEQAFRPLEAGDCPLVKK
;
A
#
# COMPACT_ATOMS: atom_id res chain seq x y z
N PHE A 1 -3.78 -13.46 -10.61
CA PHE A 1 -3.50 -13.95 -9.24
C PHE A 1 -4.37 -15.14 -8.89
N ALA A 2 -5.71 -15.00 -8.84
CA ALA A 2 -6.60 -16.11 -8.41
C ALA A 2 -6.52 -17.40 -9.26
N PRO A 3 -6.41 -17.37 -10.60
CA PRO A 3 -6.21 -18.60 -11.38
C PRO A 3 -4.89 -19.31 -11.06
N GLN A 4 -3.87 -18.55 -10.61
CA GLN A 4 -2.58 -19.09 -10.19
C GLN A 4 -2.59 -19.61 -8.74
N ASP A 5 -3.62 -19.29 -7.94
CA ASP A 5 -3.75 -19.65 -6.53
C ASP A 5 -5.05 -20.42 -6.24
N LYS A 6 -5.34 -21.46 -7.03
CA LYS A 6 -6.48 -22.39 -6.82
C LYS A 6 -7.85 -21.69 -6.67
N GLY A 7 -8.04 -20.51 -7.27
CA GLY A 7 -9.27 -19.73 -7.17
C GLY A 7 -9.41 -18.92 -5.86
N ILE A 8 -8.36 -18.86 -5.04
CA ILE A 8 -8.29 -18.02 -3.84
C ILE A 8 -7.86 -16.62 -4.27
N TYR A 9 -8.65 -15.61 -3.87
CA TYR A 9 -8.36 -14.23 -4.21
C TYR A 9 -7.57 -13.56 -3.08
N PRO A 10 -6.64 -12.64 -3.43
CA PRO A 10 -5.86 -11.93 -2.44
C PRO A 10 -6.74 -10.99 -1.61
N THR A 11 -6.38 -10.85 -0.32
CA THR A 11 -6.91 -9.80 0.53
C THR A 11 -6.07 -8.54 0.37
N MET A 12 -6.50 -7.43 0.96
CA MET A 12 -5.69 -6.22 1.03
C MET A 12 -4.31 -6.44 1.68
N VAL A 13 -4.18 -7.42 2.59
CA VAL A 13 -2.91 -7.74 3.26
C VAL A 13 -1.95 -8.41 2.29
N HIS A 14 -2.41 -9.37 1.48
CA HIS A 14 -1.61 -9.98 0.43
C HIS A 14 -1.10 -8.94 -0.57
N ALA A 15 -1.99 -8.03 -1.00
CA ALA A 15 -1.63 -6.93 -1.88
C ALA A 15 -0.58 -5.99 -1.27
N GLY A 16 -0.74 -5.61 0.00
CA GLY A 16 0.19 -4.73 0.71
C GLY A 16 1.58 -5.34 0.88
N VAL A 17 1.66 -6.62 1.27
CA VAL A 17 2.95 -7.33 1.39
C VAL A 17 3.65 -7.42 0.03
N TYR A 18 2.92 -7.81 -1.02
CA TYR A 18 3.47 -7.89 -2.38
C TYR A 18 4.05 -6.54 -2.85
N ALA A 19 3.29 -5.45 -2.70
CA ALA A 19 3.74 -4.11 -3.07
C ALA A 19 4.98 -3.67 -2.26
N SER A 20 5.01 -3.99 -0.96
CA SER A 20 6.14 -3.65 -0.09
C SER A 20 7.43 -4.35 -0.51
N LEU A 21 7.35 -5.64 -0.86
CA LEU A 21 8.49 -6.42 -1.34
C LEU A 21 8.98 -5.97 -2.71
N LEU A 22 8.07 -5.63 -3.64
CA LEU A 22 8.47 -5.04 -4.92
C LEU A 22 9.31 -3.77 -4.74
N HIS A 23 8.88 -2.88 -3.84
CA HIS A 23 9.63 -1.65 -3.57
C HIS A 23 10.95 -1.91 -2.85
N TYR A 24 10.96 -2.84 -1.89
CA TYR A 24 12.18 -3.29 -1.22
C TYR A 24 13.22 -3.83 -2.20
N PHE A 25 12.83 -4.72 -3.11
CA PHE A 25 13.75 -5.30 -4.10
C PHE A 25 14.28 -4.26 -5.08
N LYS A 26 13.47 -3.26 -5.48
CA LYS A 26 13.94 -2.11 -6.27
C LYS A 26 15.04 -1.33 -5.54
N ALA A 27 14.87 -1.10 -4.23
CA ALA A 27 15.86 -0.40 -3.42
C ALA A 27 17.16 -1.22 -3.24
N VAL A 28 17.04 -2.53 -2.96
CA VAL A 28 18.19 -3.46 -2.88
C VAL A 28 18.94 -3.51 -4.22
N GLU A 29 18.22 -3.61 -5.34
CA GLU A 29 18.82 -3.62 -6.67
C GLU A 29 19.58 -2.33 -6.98
N ALA A 30 19.03 -1.17 -6.58
CA ALA A 30 19.67 0.13 -6.77
C ALA A 30 20.92 0.31 -5.88
N LEU A 31 20.91 -0.25 -4.67
CA LEU A 31 22.04 -0.16 -3.71
C LEU A 31 23.11 -1.23 -3.90
N LYS A 32 22.76 -2.35 -4.54
CA LYS A 32 23.56 -3.59 -4.54
C LYS A 32 23.92 -4.05 -3.12
N SER A 33 22.99 -3.86 -2.18
CA SER A 33 23.13 -4.20 -0.76
C SER A 33 21.76 -4.39 -0.13
N ASP A 34 21.70 -5.28 0.86
CA ASP A 34 20.54 -5.56 1.71
C ASP A 34 20.71 -5.00 3.14
N ASP A 35 21.67 -4.09 3.35
CA ASP A 35 21.80 -3.37 4.63
C ASP A 35 20.50 -2.63 4.96
N GLY A 36 19.83 -3.05 6.03
CA GLY A 36 18.48 -2.58 6.34
C GLY A 36 18.36 -1.06 6.50
N THR A 37 19.38 -0.41 7.08
CA THR A 37 19.36 1.05 7.27
C THR A 37 19.47 1.77 5.93
N LYS A 38 20.41 1.34 5.08
CA LYS A 38 20.60 1.91 3.74
C LYS A 38 19.39 1.63 2.85
N VAL A 39 18.83 0.43 2.91
CA VAL A 39 17.64 0.06 2.11
C VAL A 39 16.45 0.92 2.50
N ILE A 40 16.15 1.09 3.79
CA ILE A 40 15.03 1.96 4.21
C ILE A 40 15.26 3.41 3.80
N ALA A 41 16.49 3.94 3.92
CA ALA A 41 16.82 5.26 3.41
C ALA A 41 16.54 5.36 1.91
N LYS A 42 16.99 4.38 1.13
CA LYS A 42 16.75 4.36 -0.32
C LYS A 42 15.29 4.21 -0.70
N MET A 43 14.54 3.38 0.03
CA MET A 43 13.10 3.21 -0.17
C MET A 43 12.33 4.52 0.06
N LYS A 44 12.80 5.40 0.97
CA LYS A 44 12.22 6.73 1.20
C LYS A 44 12.58 7.74 0.10
N GLU A 45 13.76 7.62 -0.52
CA GLU A 45 14.17 8.45 -1.66
C GLU A 45 13.42 8.11 -2.95
N LEU A 46 13.17 6.82 -3.20
CA LEU A 46 12.55 6.35 -4.43
C LEU A 46 11.02 6.52 -4.38
N PRO A 47 10.37 7.02 -5.44
CA PRO A 47 8.92 6.95 -5.54
C PRO A 47 8.48 5.48 -5.60
N THR A 48 7.35 5.16 -4.95
CA THR A 48 6.71 3.86 -5.12
C THR A 48 5.91 3.87 -6.42
N ASP A 49 5.96 2.80 -7.19
CA ASP A 49 5.09 2.60 -8.36
C ASP A 49 4.88 1.10 -8.53
N ASP A 50 3.64 0.65 -8.36
CA ASP A 50 3.26 -0.75 -8.41
C ASP A 50 1.86 -0.94 -9.03
N PRO A 51 1.55 -2.12 -9.61
CA PRO A 51 0.26 -2.35 -10.28
C PRO A 51 -0.97 -2.33 -9.35
N LEU A 52 -0.80 -2.39 -8.03
CA LEU A 52 -1.89 -2.53 -7.07
C LEU A 52 -2.29 -1.18 -6.46
N PHE A 53 -1.31 -0.33 -6.16
CA PHE A 53 -1.52 0.97 -5.51
C PHE A 53 -1.03 2.16 -6.34
N GLY A 54 -0.41 1.93 -7.50
CA GLY A 54 0.08 2.97 -8.39
C GLY A 54 1.22 3.80 -7.79
N LYS A 55 1.35 5.03 -8.30
CA LYS A 55 2.37 5.98 -7.88
C LYS A 55 2.14 6.48 -6.45
N GLY A 56 3.22 6.63 -5.70
CA GLY A 56 3.19 7.14 -4.33
C GLY A 56 4.58 7.34 -3.75
N SER A 57 4.67 7.45 -2.43
CA SER A 57 5.93 7.64 -1.71
C SER A 57 5.86 7.09 -0.29
N ILE A 58 7.02 6.90 0.32
CA ILE A 58 7.16 6.64 1.75
C ILE A 58 7.49 7.95 2.44
N ARG A 59 6.59 8.40 3.32
CA ARG A 59 6.76 9.62 4.12
C ARG A 59 7.92 9.44 5.12
N ILE A 60 8.47 10.55 5.58
CA ILE A 60 9.64 10.57 6.49
C ILE A 60 9.42 9.75 7.78
N ASP A 61 8.18 9.68 8.28
CA ASP A 61 7.75 8.84 9.41
C ASP A 61 7.66 7.34 9.08
N GLY A 62 8.05 6.93 7.87
CA GLY A 62 8.07 5.54 7.42
C GLY A 62 6.74 5.04 6.84
N ARG A 63 5.72 5.89 6.72
CA ARG A 63 4.41 5.49 6.18
C ARG A 63 4.38 5.60 4.66
N LYS A 64 4.11 4.48 3.95
CA LYS A 64 3.69 4.55 2.54
C LYS A 64 2.27 5.12 2.45
N ILE A 65 2.11 6.26 1.80
CA ILE A 65 0.82 6.91 1.60
C ILE A 65 0.19 6.49 0.26
N HIS A 66 -1.13 6.32 0.25
CA HIS A 66 -1.93 5.93 -0.91
C HIS A 66 -3.42 6.24 -0.65
N PRO A 67 -4.25 6.40 -1.68
CA PRO A 67 -5.69 6.57 -1.47
C PRO A 67 -6.28 5.41 -0.68
N ALA A 68 -7.20 5.71 0.24
CA ALA A 68 -7.98 4.70 0.95
C ALA A 68 -9.39 4.64 0.36
N TYR A 69 -10.04 3.48 0.50
CA TYR A 69 -11.36 3.24 -0.08
C TYR A 69 -12.38 2.91 1.00
N LEU A 70 -13.51 3.60 0.98
CA LEU A 70 -14.67 3.24 1.78
C LEU A 70 -15.55 2.30 0.97
N PHE A 71 -15.70 1.07 1.45
CA PHE A 71 -16.56 0.07 0.84
C PHE A 71 -17.79 -0.19 1.71
N GLU A 72 -18.93 -0.40 1.05
CA GLU A 72 -20.12 -0.98 1.68
C GLU A 72 -20.30 -2.41 1.18
N VAL A 73 -20.69 -3.31 2.08
CA VAL A 73 -21.02 -4.70 1.71
C VAL A 73 -22.31 -4.70 0.91
N LYS A 74 -22.30 -5.43 -0.22
CA LYS A 74 -23.47 -5.63 -1.06
C LYS A 74 -24.54 -6.48 -0.34
N LYS A 75 -25.80 -6.20 -0.63
CA LYS A 75 -26.89 -7.14 -0.32
C LYS A 75 -26.71 -8.42 -1.15
N PRO A 76 -27.24 -9.57 -0.71
CA PRO A 76 -27.16 -10.81 -1.48
C PRO A 76 -27.68 -10.68 -2.92
N SER A 77 -28.76 -9.92 -3.13
CA SER A 77 -29.36 -9.67 -4.45
C SER A 77 -28.50 -8.78 -5.37
N GLU A 78 -27.48 -8.10 -4.84
CA GLU A 78 -26.58 -7.22 -5.61
C GLU A 78 -25.29 -7.94 -6.05
N SER A 79 -24.99 -9.11 -5.48
CA SER A 79 -23.78 -9.87 -5.80
C SER A 79 -23.97 -10.69 -7.08
N LYS A 80 -23.02 -10.59 -8.01
CA LYS A 80 -23.04 -11.32 -9.28
C LYS A 80 -22.32 -12.67 -9.24
N GLY A 81 -21.77 -13.03 -8.09
CA GLY A 81 -21.02 -14.27 -7.90
C GLY A 81 -19.90 -14.13 -6.87
N PRO A 82 -19.12 -15.20 -6.66
CA PRO A 82 -17.99 -15.19 -5.74
C PRO A 82 -17.06 -14.00 -5.98
N TRP A 83 -16.64 -13.36 -4.88
CA TRP A 83 -15.74 -12.19 -4.83
C TRP A 83 -16.33 -10.86 -5.30
N ASP A 84 -17.61 -10.83 -5.67
CA ASP A 84 -18.36 -9.60 -5.92
C ASP A 84 -19.12 -9.13 -4.66
N TYR A 85 -18.38 -8.61 -3.68
CA TYR A 85 -18.91 -8.36 -2.33
C TYR A 85 -19.07 -6.88 -1.96
N TYR A 86 -18.35 -5.99 -2.63
CA TYR A 86 -18.26 -4.60 -2.21
C TYR A 86 -18.79 -3.65 -3.28
N LYS A 87 -19.34 -2.52 -2.82
CA LYS A 87 -19.53 -1.32 -3.63
C LYS A 87 -18.67 -0.20 -3.06
N LEU A 88 -17.95 0.49 -3.95
CA LEU A 88 -17.15 1.65 -3.58
C LEU A 88 -18.09 2.82 -3.27
N ARG A 89 -17.95 3.41 -2.10
CA ARG A 89 -18.72 4.59 -1.66
C ARG A 89 -17.93 5.87 -1.71
N ALA A 90 -16.64 5.80 -1.42
CA ALA A 90 -15.74 6.94 -1.52
C ALA A 90 -14.30 6.49 -1.73
N THR A 91 -13.55 7.33 -2.44
CA THR A 91 -12.09 7.30 -2.47
C THR A 91 -11.59 8.48 -1.66
N ILE A 92 -10.82 8.19 -0.61
CA ILE A 92 -10.20 9.19 0.26
C ILE A 92 -8.79 9.45 -0.29
N PRO A 93 -8.45 10.69 -0.67
CA PRO A 93 -7.11 11.03 -1.16
C PRO A 93 -6.02 10.66 -0.16
N ALA A 94 -4.83 10.33 -0.66
CA ALA A 94 -3.71 9.86 0.18
C ALA A 94 -3.33 10.87 1.29
N GLU A 95 -3.48 12.17 1.00
CA GLU A 95 -3.15 13.27 1.91
C GLU A 95 -4.12 13.37 3.10
N GLN A 96 -5.33 12.81 2.95
CA GLN A 96 -6.39 12.82 3.96
C GLN A 96 -6.59 11.45 4.62
N ALA A 97 -6.16 10.37 3.96
CA ALA A 97 -6.38 9.00 4.39
C ALA A 97 -5.52 8.58 5.60
N PHE A 98 -4.42 9.28 5.86
CA PHE A 98 -3.54 9.01 7.00
C PHE A 98 -3.51 10.20 7.94
N ARG A 99 -3.23 9.91 9.21
CA ARG A 99 -2.96 10.92 10.23
C ARG A 99 -1.94 11.95 9.70
N PRO A 100 -2.23 13.26 9.81
CA PRO A 100 -1.28 14.31 9.45
C PRO A 100 0.07 14.11 10.13
N LEU A 101 1.15 14.49 9.45
CA LEU A 101 2.52 14.26 9.94
C LEU A 101 2.74 14.91 11.32
N GLU A 102 2.26 16.14 11.49
CA GLU A 102 2.40 16.91 12.72
C GLU A 102 1.58 16.38 13.91
N ALA A 103 0.51 15.62 13.64
CA ALA A 103 -0.28 14.92 14.66
C ALA A 103 0.31 13.54 15.01
N GLY A 104 1.47 13.22 14.44
CA GLY A 104 2.10 11.92 14.48
C GLY A 104 2.87 11.64 15.77
N ASP A 105 3.48 12.68 16.35
CA ASP A 105 4.51 12.65 17.39
C ASP A 105 5.62 11.61 17.12
N CYS A 106 5.91 11.37 15.83
CA CYS A 106 6.92 10.40 15.44
C CYS A 106 8.32 10.99 15.74
N PRO A 107 9.15 10.34 16.57
CA PRO A 107 10.46 10.88 16.97
C PRO A 107 11.47 10.96 15.81
N LEU A 108 11.16 10.32 14.68
CA LEU A 108 11.99 10.38 13.46
C LEU A 108 11.66 11.61 12.59
N VAL A 109 10.57 12.31 12.88
CA VAL A 109 10.20 13.56 12.22
C VAL A 109 10.81 14.68 13.03
N LYS A 110 11.85 15.32 12.49
CA LYS A 110 12.41 16.54 13.11
C LYS A 110 11.34 17.64 13.01
N LYS A 111 11.02 18.26 14.15
CA LYS A 111 10.28 19.52 14.18
C LYS A 111 11.16 20.66 13.68
#